data_AF-A0ABD5ZKK6-F1
#
_entry.id   AF-A0ABD5ZKK6-F1
#
_cell.length_a   1.000
_cell.length_b   1.000
_cell.length_c   1.000
_cell.angle_alpha   90.00
_cell.angle_beta   90.00
_cell.angle_gamma   90.00
#
_symmetry.space_group_name_H-M   'P 1'
#
loop_
_entity.id
_entity.type
_entity.pdbx_description
1 polymer ?
#
loop_
_entity_poly.entity_id
_entity_poly.type
_entity_poly.pdbx_seq_one_letter_code
_entity_poly.pdbx_strand_id
1 'polypeptide(L)'
;MSHGENETTLFGVRLDRTRDIPLRFALSSLVGGTRFWTVVVVGLPLAALLASLAHSLFVSFAAALPIGISLWLLWLSHEFVAPTLAVDTESRTLTKSKPYDSGQYSPIDVDDIDHLTVVTFADIALVQFQYDGWAAAKPLATAIDVSNTDEFVERLEQLGTEVTVRAFSRSRLSADSAHVRILTTPLVVVGSLLFVWLLHGASAFATDAVVVPFVVMLGFGLYGYRWRRRVRRSNDGVGK
;
A
#
# COMPACT_ATOMS: atom_id res chain seq x y z
N MET A 1 -1.41 -1.52 -45.98
CA MET A 1 -2.39 -1.26 -44.91
C MET A 1 -1.87 -1.97 -43.67
N SER A 2 -1.17 -1.25 -42.78
CA SER A 2 -0.67 -1.83 -41.54
C SER A 2 -1.83 -2.03 -40.58
N HIS A 3 -1.99 -3.25 -40.09
CA HIS A 3 -2.76 -3.51 -38.89
C HIS A 3 -2.10 -2.71 -37.75
N GLY A 4 -2.84 -1.75 -37.18
CA GLY A 4 -2.43 -1.13 -35.93
C GLY A 4 -2.51 -2.20 -34.85
N GLU A 5 -1.37 -2.55 -34.26
CA GLU A 5 -1.34 -3.36 -33.04
C GLU A 5 -1.99 -2.54 -31.93
N ASN A 6 -3.01 -3.12 -31.27
CA ASN A 6 -3.48 -2.65 -29.97
C ASN A 6 -2.29 -2.63 -29.02
N GLU A 7 -1.68 -1.46 -28.81
CA GLU A 7 -0.42 -1.34 -28.08
C GLU A 7 -0.72 -1.25 -26.57
N THR A 8 -1.19 -2.36 -26.01
CA THR A 8 -1.29 -2.53 -24.56
C THR A 8 0.08 -2.90 -23.99
N THR A 9 0.67 -2.01 -23.20
CA THR A 9 1.95 -2.26 -22.54
C THR A 9 1.72 -2.69 -21.09
N LEU A 10 2.41 -3.73 -20.65
CA LEU A 10 2.31 -4.27 -19.30
C LEU A 10 3.50 -3.85 -18.45
N PHE A 11 3.23 -3.14 -17.36
CA PHE A 11 4.22 -2.77 -16.36
C PHE A 11 3.95 -3.54 -15.07
N GLY A 12 5.00 -4.02 -14.39
CA GLY A 12 4.81 -4.72 -13.13
C GLY A 12 6.11 -5.17 -12.50
N VAL A 13 5.99 -5.73 -11.30
CA VAL A 13 7.11 -6.30 -10.55
C VAL A 13 6.61 -7.48 -9.72
N ARG A 14 7.46 -8.51 -9.55
CA ARG A 14 7.13 -9.67 -8.70
C ARG A 14 7.62 -9.48 -7.28
N LEU A 15 6.69 -9.14 -6.38
CA LEU A 15 6.91 -9.02 -4.93
C LEU A 15 6.07 -10.05 -4.17
N ASP A 16 6.16 -11.32 -4.55
CA ASP A 16 5.38 -12.41 -3.95
C ASP A 16 6.17 -13.20 -2.90
N ARG A 17 7.49 -13.01 -2.81
CA ARG A 17 8.36 -13.79 -1.92
C ARG A 17 8.30 -13.26 -0.49
N THR A 18 8.65 -14.11 0.47
CA THR A 18 8.68 -13.75 1.91
C THR A 18 9.67 -12.62 2.18
N ARG A 19 10.80 -12.57 1.46
CA ARG A 19 11.80 -11.51 1.60
C ARG A 19 11.29 -10.13 1.15
N ASP A 20 10.22 -10.09 0.36
CA ASP A 20 9.64 -8.85 -0.18
C ASP A 20 8.58 -8.26 0.77
N ILE A 21 8.22 -8.96 1.86
CA ILE A 21 7.26 -8.48 2.86
C ILE A 21 7.63 -7.09 3.40
N PRO A 22 8.86 -6.83 3.88
CA PRO A 22 9.21 -5.53 4.43
C PRO A 22 9.06 -4.41 3.38
N LEU A 23 9.38 -4.71 2.12
CA LEU A 23 9.26 -3.77 1.03
C LEU A 23 7.79 -3.44 0.73
N ARG A 24 6.92 -4.45 0.64
CA ARG A 24 5.47 -4.22 0.47
C ARG A 24 4.86 -3.43 1.63
N PHE A 25 5.32 -3.66 2.86
CA PHE A 25 4.92 -2.84 4.01
C PHE A 25 5.41 -1.40 3.89
N ALA A 26 6.67 -1.19 3.46
CA ALA A 26 7.17 0.15 3.19
C ALA A 26 6.33 0.87 2.13
N LEU A 27 6.02 0.19 1.00
CA LEU A 27 5.12 0.73 -0.03
C LEU A 27 3.72 1.04 0.51
N SER A 28 3.16 0.18 1.35
CA SER A 28 1.85 0.42 1.99
C SER A 28 1.82 1.68 2.85
N SER A 29 2.91 2.00 3.54
CA SER A 29 3.03 3.21 4.36
C SER A 29 3.02 4.51 3.55
N LEU A 30 3.32 4.39 2.25
CA LEU A 30 3.41 5.50 1.31
C LEU A 30 2.10 5.74 0.56
N VAL A 31 1.19 4.75 0.53
CA VAL A 31 -0.12 4.91 -0.12
C VAL A 31 -0.86 6.11 0.46
N GLY A 32 -1.44 6.93 -0.42
CA GLY A 32 -2.13 8.17 -0.06
C GLY A 32 -1.20 9.33 0.27
N GLY A 33 -1.78 10.52 0.38
CA GLY A 33 -1.03 11.76 0.62
C GLY A 33 -0.45 11.88 2.04
N THR A 34 0.59 12.71 2.18
CA THR A 34 1.26 12.99 3.47
C THR A 34 0.29 13.49 4.54
N ARG A 35 -0.65 14.39 4.17
CA ARG A 35 -1.65 14.92 5.11
C ARG A 35 -2.55 13.82 5.67
N PHE A 36 -3.03 12.95 4.78
CA PHE A 36 -3.86 11.80 5.16
C PHE A 36 -3.12 10.89 6.12
N TRP A 37 -1.86 10.53 5.78
CA TRP A 37 -1.02 9.71 6.64
C TRP A 37 -0.78 10.37 8.01
N THR A 38 -0.43 11.64 8.06
CA THR A 38 -0.17 12.34 9.34
C THR A 38 -1.42 12.35 10.22
N VAL A 39 -2.60 12.63 9.65
CA VAL A 39 -3.85 12.65 10.42
C VAL A 39 -4.21 11.25 10.91
N VAL A 40 -4.18 10.25 10.04
CA VAL A 40 -4.69 8.91 10.35
C VAL A 40 -3.69 8.09 11.16
N VAL A 41 -2.42 8.09 10.77
CA VAL A 41 -1.40 7.23 11.39
C VAL A 41 -0.82 7.86 12.65
N VAL A 42 -0.73 9.19 12.72
CA VAL A 42 -0.13 9.90 13.88
C VAL A 42 -1.20 10.61 14.71
N GLY A 43 -2.02 11.44 14.06
CA GLY A 43 -2.99 12.30 14.73
C GLY A 43 -4.05 11.53 15.50
N LEU A 44 -4.70 10.55 14.87
CA LEU A 44 -5.78 9.78 15.50
C LEU A 44 -5.28 8.94 16.70
N PRO A 45 -4.20 8.15 16.62
CA PRO A 45 -3.68 7.44 17.79
C PRO A 45 -3.28 8.38 18.93
N LEU A 46 -2.64 9.51 18.60
CA LEU A 46 -2.24 10.49 19.61
C LEU A 46 -3.47 11.14 20.27
N ALA A 47 -4.47 11.54 19.49
CA ALA A 47 -5.70 12.13 20.00
C ALA A 47 -6.45 11.15 20.92
N ALA A 48 -6.57 9.88 20.51
CA ALA A 48 -7.18 8.85 21.35
C ALA A 48 -6.38 8.59 22.63
N LEU A 49 -5.05 8.56 22.56
CA LEU A 49 -4.18 8.42 23.72
C LEU A 49 -4.36 9.58 24.70
N LEU A 50 -4.35 10.83 24.22
CA LEU A 50 -4.59 12.01 25.06
C LEU A 50 -6.01 12.00 25.65
N ALA A 51 -7.02 11.63 24.86
CA ALA A 51 -8.39 11.52 25.34
C ALA A 51 -8.56 10.42 26.40
N SER A 52 -7.75 9.35 26.34
CA SER A 52 -7.75 8.28 27.34
C SER A 52 -7.32 8.73 28.73
N LEU A 53 -6.55 9.82 28.83
CA LEU A 53 -6.20 10.45 30.10
C LEU A 53 -7.38 11.20 30.72
N ALA A 54 -8.31 11.67 29.89
CA ALA A 54 -9.50 12.40 30.34
C ALA A 54 -10.69 11.48 30.63
N HIS A 55 -10.85 10.39 29.86
CA HIS A 55 -11.99 9.49 30.02
C HIS A 55 -11.67 8.04 29.63
N SER A 56 -12.11 7.09 30.47
CA SER A 56 -11.80 5.65 30.34
C SER A 56 -12.31 4.99 29.06
N LEU A 57 -13.42 5.47 28.49
CA LEU A 57 -13.91 4.94 27.20
C LEU A 57 -12.87 5.01 26.08
N PHE A 58 -11.97 6.01 26.11
CA PHE A 58 -10.98 6.19 25.06
C PHE A 58 -9.79 5.25 25.17
N VAL A 59 -9.64 4.52 26.29
CA VAL A 59 -8.57 3.52 26.48
C VAL A 59 -8.66 2.44 25.41
N SER A 60 -9.86 1.92 25.15
CA SER A 60 -10.09 0.91 24.10
C SER A 60 -9.77 1.44 22.71
N PHE A 61 -10.12 2.70 22.42
CA PHE A 61 -9.80 3.33 21.13
C PHE A 61 -8.28 3.57 20.97
N ALA A 62 -7.61 4.04 22.03
CA ALA A 62 -6.16 4.24 22.04
C ALA A 62 -5.41 2.91 21.82
N ALA A 63 -5.92 1.81 22.38
CA ALA A 63 -5.38 0.46 22.16
C ALA A 63 -5.69 -0.09 20.75
N ALA A 64 -6.90 0.14 20.25
CA ALA A 64 -7.41 -0.45 19.00
C ALA A 64 -6.88 0.24 17.74
N LEU A 65 -6.76 1.57 17.75
CA LEU A 65 -6.38 2.35 16.56
C LEU A 65 -5.03 1.92 15.96
N PRO A 66 -3.94 1.74 16.72
CA PRO A 66 -2.67 1.24 16.17
C PRO A 66 -2.79 -0.15 15.51
N ILE A 67 -3.65 -1.02 16.05
CA ILE A 67 -3.91 -2.35 15.48
C ILE A 67 -4.74 -2.24 14.21
N GLY A 68 -5.77 -1.39 14.20
CA GLY A 68 -6.57 -1.08 13.02
C GLY A 68 -5.71 -0.50 11.88
N ILE A 69 -4.79 0.41 12.21
CA ILE A 69 -3.80 0.95 11.25
C ILE A 69 -2.90 -0.17 10.73
N SER A 70 -2.41 -1.05 11.60
CA SER A 70 -1.57 -2.19 11.20
C SER A 70 -2.30 -3.15 10.27
N LEU A 71 -3.57 -3.43 10.55
CA LEU A 71 -4.45 -4.23 9.68
C LEU A 71 -4.66 -3.56 8.33
N TRP A 72 -4.92 -2.26 8.32
CA TRP A 72 -5.13 -1.51 7.10
C TRP A 72 -3.85 -1.47 6.25
N LEU A 73 -2.68 -1.29 6.85
CA LEU A 73 -1.39 -1.39 6.17
C LEU A 73 -1.10 -2.80 5.67
N LEU A 74 -1.41 -3.83 6.45
CA LEU A 74 -1.31 -5.22 6.02
C LEU A 74 -2.21 -5.46 4.80
N TRP A 75 -3.46 -5.00 4.83
CA TRP A 75 -4.39 -5.06 3.70
C TRP A 75 -3.80 -4.38 2.47
N LEU A 76 -3.33 -3.14 2.59
CA LEU A 76 -2.67 -2.42 1.50
C LEU A 76 -1.40 -3.11 1.01
N SER A 77 -0.64 -3.78 1.89
CA SER A 77 0.57 -4.50 1.47
C SER A 77 0.26 -5.63 0.49
N HIS A 78 -0.96 -6.20 0.55
CA HIS A 78 -1.39 -7.25 -0.37
C HIS A 78 -1.56 -6.74 -1.79
N GLU A 79 -1.92 -5.46 -1.98
CA GLU A 79 -2.04 -4.80 -3.30
C GLU A 79 -0.75 -4.80 -4.11
N PHE A 80 0.37 -5.09 -3.46
CA PHE A 80 1.70 -5.17 -4.07
C PHE A 80 2.17 -6.62 -4.25
N VAL A 81 1.30 -7.63 -4.13
CA VAL A 81 1.67 -9.02 -4.49
C VAL A 81 1.57 -9.19 -6.01
N ALA A 82 2.73 -9.24 -6.67
CA ALA A 82 2.86 -9.37 -8.12
C ALA A 82 1.98 -8.38 -8.93
N PRO A 83 2.00 -7.07 -8.60
CA PRO A 83 1.16 -6.10 -9.27
C PRO A 83 1.57 -5.98 -10.74
N THR A 84 0.55 -5.90 -11.58
CA THR A 84 0.67 -5.54 -12.99
C THR A 84 -0.29 -4.41 -13.31
N LEU A 85 0.14 -3.51 -14.17
CA LEU A 85 -0.61 -2.39 -14.69
C LEU A 85 -0.52 -2.45 -16.20
N ALA A 86 -1.65 -2.68 -16.85
CA ALA A 86 -1.79 -2.53 -18.29
C ALA A 86 -2.08 -1.07 -18.61
N VAL A 87 -1.29 -0.49 -19.52
CA VAL A 87 -1.56 0.81 -20.14
C VAL A 87 -2.06 0.51 -21.54
N ASP A 88 -3.32 0.83 -21.83
CA ASP A 88 -3.90 0.72 -23.17
C ASP A 88 -4.02 2.13 -23.76
N THR A 89 -3.17 2.38 -24.76
CA THR A 89 -3.09 3.69 -25.41
C THR A 89 -4.25 3.95 -26.37
N GLU A 90 -4.87 2.90 -26.92
CA GLU A 90 -6.00 3.01 -27.83
C GLU A 90 -7.27 3.37 -27.07
N SER A 91 -7.56 2.64 -25.98
CA SER A 91 -8.74 2.91 -25.16
C SER A 91 -8.53 4.04 -24.16
N ARG A 92 -7.29 4.56 -24.00
CA ARG A 92 -6.90 5.54 -22.98
C ARG A 92 -7.24 5.06 -21.56
N THR A 93 -7.00 3.78 -21.28
CA THR A 93 -7.30 3.18 -19.99
C THR A 93 -6.09 2.53 -19.31
N LEU A 94 -6.14 2.52 -17.98
CA LEU A 94 -5.20 1.82 -17.12
C LEU A 94 -5.91 0.68 -16.39
N THR A 95 -5.40 -0.55 -16.49
CA THR A 95 -6.01 -1.71 -15.82
C THR A 95 -5.00 -2.36 -14.88
N LYS A 96 -5.25 -2.27 -13.58
CA LYS A 96 -4.43 -2.92 -12.54
C LYS A 96 -4.91 -4.35 -12.30
N SER A 97 -3.99 -5.29 -12.16
CA SER A 97 -4.33 -6.63 -11.64
C SER A 97 -4.70 -6.59 -10.16
N LYS A 98 -5.61 -7.49 -9.79
CA LYS A 98 -5.89 -7.79 -8.39
C LYS A 98 -4.75 -8.63 -7.83
N PRO A 99 -4.46 -8.49 -6.52
CA PRO A 99 -3.41 -9.28 -5.91
C PRO A 99 -3.71 -10.78 -6.03
N TYR A 100 -2.65 -11.59 -5.97
CA TYR A 100 -2.77 -13.05 -5.99
C TYR A 100 -3.35 -13.63 -7.29
N ASP A 101 -3.13 -12.94 -8.42
CA ASP A 101 -3.64 -13.32 -9.75
C ASP A 101 -5.18 -13.56 -9.75
N SER A 102 -5.90 -12.85 -8.88
CA SER A 102 -7.36 -13.04 -8.69
C SER A 102 -8.23 -12.32 -9.74
N GLY A 103 -7.62 -11.87 -10.83
CA GLY A 103 -8.26 -11.13 -11.92
C GLY A 103 -7.75 -9.69 -12.02
N GLN A 104 -8.57 -8.82 -12.59
CA GLN A 104 -8.25 -7.40 -12.79
C GLN A 104 -9.26 -6.50 -12.06
N TYR A 105 -8.81 -5.32 -11.68
CA TYR A 105 -9.69 -4.23 -11.30
C TYR A 105 -10.43 -3.70 -12.53
N SER A 106 -11.49 -2.93 -12.30
CA SER A 106 -12.12 -2.20 -13.41
C SER A 106 -11.09 -1.28 -14.06
N PRO A 107 -11.12 -1.15 -15.41
CA PRO A 107 -10.31 -0.16 -16.10
C PRO A 107 -10.53 1.24 -15.54
N ILE A 108 -9.46 2.02 -15.51
CA ILE A 108 -9.44 3.42 -15.11
C ILE A 108 -9.27 4.24 -16.38
N ASP A 109 -10.21 5.14 -16.67
CA ASP A 109 -10.02 6.12 -17.73
C ASP A 109 -8.92 7.10 -17.32
N VAL A 110 -7.99 7.38 -18.24
CA VAL A 110 -6.89 8.31 -17.99
C VAL A 110 -7.40 9.70 -17.63
N ASP A 111 -8.53 10.11 -18.21
CA ASP A 111 -9.14 11.41 -17.96
C ASP A 111 -9.69 11.57 -16.53
N ASP A 112 -9.79 10.48 -15.76
CA ASP A 112 -10.14 10.52 -14.33
C ASP A 112 -8.94 10.76 -13.40
N ILE A 113 -7.72 10.78 -13.96
CA ILE A 113 -6.46 10.92 -13.23
C ILE A 113 -6.03 12.38 -13.28
N ASP A 114 -6.06 13.05 -12.13
CA ASP A 114 -5.56 14.42 -11.95
C ASP A 114 -4.04 14.46 -12.20
N HIS A 115 -3.31 13.61 -11.49
CA HIS A 115 -1.87 13.48 -11.66
C HIS A 115 -1.32 12.14 -11.16
N LEU A 116 -0.15 11.79 -11.65
CA LEU A 116 0.60 10.60 -11.27
C LEU A 116 1.90 10.97 -10.58
N THR A 117 2.17 10.37 -9.43
CA THR A 117 3.48 10.47 -8.78
C THR A 117 4.19 9.13 -8.82
N VAL A 118 5.40 9.12 -9.39
CA VAL A 118 6.29 7.95 -9.38
C VAL A 118 7.39 8.18 -8.37
N VAL A 119 7.48 7.33 -7.35
CA VAL A 119 8.53 7.38 -6.33
C VAL A 119 9.45 6.17 -6.49
N THR A 120 10.70 6.38 -6.87
CA THR A 120 11.66 5.29 -7.14
C THR A 120 12.45 4.91 -5.89
N PHE A 121 12.54 3.61 -5.60
CA PHE A 121 13.19 2.99 -4.44
C PHE A 121 14.07 1.81 -4.88
N ALA A 122 15.38 2.03 -4.95
CA ALA A 122 16.31 1.00 -5.42
C ALA A 122 15.83 0.40 -6.76
N ASP A 123 15.41 -0.86 -6.78
CA ASP A 123 15.01 -1.60 -7.99
C ASP A 123 13.51 -1.50 -8.32
N ILE A 124 12.73 -0.72 -7.57
CA ILE A 124 11.26 -0.62 -7.71
C ILE A 124 10.81 0.83 -7.79
N ALA A 125 9.77 1.11 -8.57
CA ALA A 125 9.05 2.38 -8.51
C ALA A 125 7.62 2.21 -8.01
N LEU A 126 7.22 3.02 -7.03
CA LEU A 126 5.85 3.15 -6.55
C LEU A 126 5.13 4.18 -7.41
N VAL A 127 4.07 3.77 -8.09
CA VAL A 127 3.19 4.66 -8.85
C VAL A 127 1.96 4.96 -8.00
N GLN A 128 1.71 6.24 -7.75
CA GLN A 128 0.56 6.72 -6.97
C GLN A 128 -0.42 7.44 -7.89
N PHE A 129 -1.67 6.97 -7.90
CA PHE A 129 -2.75 7.57 -8.66
C PHE A 129 -3.45 8.61 -7.81
N GLN A 130 -3.52 9.85 -8.30
CA GLN A 130 -4.38 10.87 -7.73
C GLN A 130 -5.55 11.13 -8.68
N TYR A 131 -6.76 10.99 -8.16
CA TYR A 131 -8.01 11.10 -8.91
C TYR A 131 -8.70 12.42 -8.58
N ASP A 132 -9.38 13.02 -9.56
CA ASP A 132 -10.19 14.23 -9.39
C ASP A 132 -11.40 14.02 -8.46
N GLY A 133 -11.90 12.78 -8.42
CA GLY A 133 -13.07 12.36 -7.63
C GLY A 133 -12.78 11.22 -6.68
N TRP A 134 -13.56 11.13 -5.60
CA TRP A 134 -13.47 10.01 -4.67
C TRP A 134 -14.14 8.77 -5.26
N ALA A 135 -13.36 7.75 -5.60
CA ALA A 135 -13.87 6.45 -6.04
C ALA A 135 -13.42 5.34 -5.09
N ALA A 136 -14.38 4.68 -4.43
CA ALA A 136 -14.08 3.62 -3.45
C ALA A 136 -13.49 2.34 -4.07
N ALA A 137 -13.57 2.17 -5.39
CA ALA A 137 -13.17 0.96 -6.11
C ALA A 137 -11.87 1.09 -6.93
N LYS A 138 -11.29 2.30 -7.04
CA LYS A 138 -10.08 2.51 -7.85
C LYS A 138 -8.82 2.25 -7.03
N PRO A 139 -7.82 1.55 -7.57
CA PRO A 139 -6.55 1.35 -6.87
C PRO A 139 -5.83 2.69 -6.69
N LEU A 140 -5.29 2.92 -5.49
CA LEU A 140 -4.59 4.16 -5.16
C LEU A 140 -3.10 4.13 -5.52
N ALA A 141 -2.54 2.94 -5.72
CA ALA A 141 -1.15 2.76 -6.08
C ALA A 141 -0.88 1.40 -6.74
N THR A 142 0.24 1.33 -7.46
CA THR A 142 0.84 0.09 -7.96
C THR A 142 2.37 0.16 -7.87
N ALA A 143 3.05 -0.96 -8.08
CA ALA A 143 4.51 -1.00 -8.17
C ALA A 143 4.94 -1.51 -9.55
N ILE A 144 6.00 -0.91 -10.09
CA ILE A 144 6.62 -1.31 -11.35
C ILE A 144 8.14 -1.48 -11.13
N ASP A 145 8.80 -2.19 -12.04
CA ASP A 145 10.27 -2.24 -12.05
C ASP A 145 10.84 -0.85 -12.37
N VAL A 146 11.89 -0.43 -11.65
CA VAL A 146 12.48 0.89 -11.84
C VAL A 146 13.02 1.08 -13.27
N SER A 147 13.49 0.00 -13.90
CA SER A 147 14.00 0.01 -15.28
C SER A 147 12.94 0.35 -16.32
N ASN A 148 11.66 0.15 -15.99
CA ASN A 148 10.54 0.48 -16.87
C ASN A 148 9.96 1.88 -16.59
N THR A 149 10.56 2.66 -15.68
CA THR A 149 10.00 3.97 -15.28
C THR A 149 9.96 4.94 -16.46
N ASP A 150 11.03 5.00 -17.26
CA ASP A 150 11.11 5.95 -18.37
C ASP A 150 10.08 5.61 -19.46
N GLU A 151 9.96 4.33 -19.84
CA GLU A 151 8.93 3.87 -20.78
C GLU A 151 7.53 4.11 -20.23
N PHE A 152 7.31 3.85 -18.94
CA PHE A 152 6.02 4.08 -18.29
C PHE A 152 5.62 5.56 -18.34
N VAL A 153 6.55 6.47 -18.05
CA VAL A 153 6.33 7.92 -18.12
C VAL A 153 6.01 8.33 -19.55
N GLU A 154 6.80 7.88 -20.53
CA GLU A 154 6.56 8.19 -21.94
C GLU A 154 5.17 7.77 -22.41
N ARG A 155 4.72 6.55 -22.05
CA ARG A 155 3.38 6.06 -22.40
C ARG A 155 2.27 6.88 -21.76
N LEU A 156 2.44 7.37 -20.54
CA LEU A 156 1.44 8.20 -19.87
C LEU A 156 1.40 9.63 -20.41
N GLU A 157 2.57 10.19 -20.75
CA GLU A 157 2.67 11.50 -21.40
C GLU A 157 2.02 11.49 -22.79
N GLN A 158 2.16 10.39 -23.54
CA GLN A 158 1.43 10.17 -24.80
C GLN A 158 -0.10 10.21 -24.62
N LEU A 159 -0.59 9.83 -23.44
CA LEU A 159 -2.01 9.89 -23.09
C LEU A 159 -2.42 11.27 -22.54
N GLY A 160 -1.48 12.21 -22.40
CA GLY A 160 -1.73 13.55 -21.90
C GLY A 160 -1.81 13.63 -20.38
N THR A 161 -1.28 12.64 -19.64
CA THR A 161 -1.23 12.67 -18.18
C THR A 161 0.06 13.31 -17.68
N GLU A 162 -0.03 14.21 -16.70
CA GLU A 162 1.16 14.76 -16.05
C GLU A 162 1.75 13.74 -15.05
N VAL A 163 3.03 13.41 -15.21
CA VAL A 163 3.75 12.46 -14.36
C VAL A 163 4.89 13.15 -13.63
N THR A 164 4.84 13.16 -12.30
CA THR A 164 5.94 13.64 -11.46
C THR A 164 6.80 12.47 -11.00
N VAL A 165 8.07 12.44 -11.41
CA VAL A 165 9.05 11.44 -10.94
C VAL A 165 9.87 11.99 -9.77
N ARG A 166 9.95 11.23 -8.68
CA ARG A 166 10.71 11.58 -7.48
C ARG A 166 11.63 10.43 -7.10
N ALA A 167 12.92 10.70 -6.99
CA ALA A 167 13.90 9.71 -6.53
C ALA A 167 14.00 9.69 -5.00
N PHE A 168 13.95 8.49 -4.42
CA PHE A 168 14.22 8.29 -3.00
C PHE A 168 15.71 8.53 -2.72
N SER A 169 16.03 9.61 -2.00
CA SER A 169 17.43 9.97 -1.71
C SER A 169 17.78 9.65 -0.26
N ARG A 170 18.62 8.63 -0.06
CA ARG A 170 19.10 8.20 1.28
C ARG A 170 20.00 9.24 1.97
N SER A 171 20.57 10.18 1.21
CA SER A 171 21.61 11.11 1.68
C SER A 171 21.08 12.45 2.19
N ARG A 172 19.78 12.76 2.01
CA ARG A 172 19.13 13.94 2.59
C ARG A 172 18.08 13.50 3.61
N LEU A 173 18.54 13.27 4.83
CA LEU A 173 17.71 13.09 6.03
C LEU A 173 16.80 14.31 6.35
N SER A 174 16.90 15.37 5.56
CA SER A 174 16.04 16.55 5.61
C SER A 174 15.14 16.55 4.37
N ALA A 175 13.84 16.39 4.58
CA ALA A 175 12.73 16.66 3.65
C ALA A 175 12.21 15.56 2.69
N ASP A 176 12.74 14.33 2.66
CA ASP A 176 12.07 13.27 1.89
C ASP A 176 10.94 12.62 2.72
N SER A 177 9.71 13.10 2.49
CA SER A 177 8.51 12.65 3.21
C SER A 177 8.30 11.13 3.17
N ALA A 178 8.82 10.44 2.16
CA ALA A 178 8.73 8.99 2.04
C ALA A 178 9.54 8.25 3.12
N HIS A 179 10.80 8.65 3.34
CA HIS A 179 11.67 8.05 4.36
C HIS A 179 11.07 8.18 5.77
N VAL A 180 10.57 9.38 6.08
CA VAL A 180 9.93 9.66 7.37
C VAL A 180 8.73 8.76 7.57
N ARG A 181 7.85 8.61 6.58
CA ARG A 181 6.66 7.76 6.69
C ARG A 181 7.01 6.29 6.93
N ILE A 182 7.97 5.73 6.17
CA ILE A 182 8.37 4.33 6.30
C ILE A 182 8.89 4.03 7.71
N LEU A 183 9.74 4.91 8.27
CA LEU A 183 10.36 4.71 9.58
C LEU A 183 9.41 5.05 10.73
N THR A 184 8.65 6.13 10.61
CA THR A 184 7.77 6.62 11.69
C THR A 184 6.52 5.75 11.84
N THR A 185 6.01 5.14 10.77
CA THR A 185 4.82 4.25 10.85
C THR A 185 4.97 3.14 11.91
N PRO A 186 6.00 2.26 11.84
CA PRO A 186 6.17 1.21 12.85
C PRO A 186 6.46 1.78 14.25
N LEU A 187 7.20 2.90 14.34
CA LEU A 187 7.48 3.56 15.61
C LEU A 187 6.22 4.08 16.28
N VAL A 188 5.30 4.68 15.52
CA VAL A 188 4.02 5.16 16.06
C VAL A 188 3.15 3.99 16.47
N VAL A 189 3.03 2.95 15.65
CA VAL A 189 2.24 1.76 16.02
C VAL A 189 2.74 1.12 17.31
N VAL A 190 4.03 0.78 17.37
CA VAL A 190 4.62 0.13 18.54
C VAL A 190 4.65 1.07 19.73
N GLY A 191 5.03 2.33 19.52
CA GLY A 191 5.08 3.36 20.56
C GLY A 191 3.72 3.61 21.19
N SER A 192 2.65 3.76 20.40
CA SER A 192 1.30 3.92 20.91
C SER A 192 0.86 2.73 21.75
N LEU A 193 1.11 1.49 21.31
CA LEU A 193 0.78 0.29 22.08
C LEU A 193 1.56 0.24 23.41
N LEU A 194 2.85 0.55 23.40
CA LEU A 194 3.67 0.62 24.61
C LEU A 194 3.16 1.69 25.58
N PHE A 195 2.82 2.88 25.10
CA PHE A 195 2.27 3.95 25.94
C PHE A 195 0.92 3.57 26.55
N VAL A 196 0.02 2.95 25.78
CA VAL A 196 -1.25 2.44 26.32
C VAL A 196 -1.00 1.41 27.41
N TRP A 197 -0.06 0.49 27.20
CA TRP A 197 0.29 -0.51 28.20
C TRP A 197 0.87 0.12 29.48
N LEU A 198 1.76 1.09 29.35
CA LEU A 198 2.38 1.80 30.48
C LEU A 198 1.36 2.59 31.30
N LEU A 199 0.38 3.23 30.65
CA LEU A 199 -0.60 4.08 31.31
C LEU A 199 -1.79 3.31 31.89
N HIS A 200 -2.27 2.29 31.18
CA HIS A 200 -3.54 1.62 31.48
C HIS A 200 -3.41 0.12 31.79
N GLY A 201 -2.19 -0.44 31.69
CA GLY A 201 -1.93 -1.84 31.95
C GLY A 201 -2.43 -2.78 30.84
N ALA A 202 -2.28 -4.09 31.08
CA ALA A 202 -2.59 -5.11 30.07
C ALA A 202 -4.10 -5.26 29.81
N SER A 203 -4.95 -4.89 30.77
CA SER A 203 -6.41 -4.97 30.65
C SER A 203 -6.97 -4.07 29.54
N ALA A 204 -6.27 -3.00 29.17
CA ALA A 204 -6.63 -2.14 28.03
C ALA A 204 -6.76 -2.92 26.71
N PHE A 205 -6.04 -4.03 26.58
CA PHE A 205 -6.02 -4.88 25.37
C PHE A 205 -7.03 -6.02 25.41
N ALA A 206 -7.75 -6.22 26.51
CA ALA A 206 -8.72 -7.30 26.67
C ALA A 206 -10.12 -6.94 26.14
N THR A 207 -10.25 -5.84 25.40
CA THR A 207 -11.54 -5.36 24.87
C THR A 207 -11.80 -5.89 23.47
N ASP A 208 -13.06 -6.10 23.12
CA ASP A 208 -13.46 -6.60 21.79
C ASP A 208 -12.90 -5.72 20.66
N ALA A 209 -12.83 -4.42 20.89
CA ALA A 209 -12.24 -3.43 19.98
C ALA A 209 -10.76 -3.70 19.64
N VAL A 210 -10.04 -4.44 20.49
CA VAL A 210 -8.63 -4.81 20.30
C VAL A 210 -8.52 -6.27 19.85
N VAL A 211 -9.23 -7.17 20.55
CA VAL A 211 -9.16 -8.62 20.33
C VAL A 211 -9.65 -8.98 18.93
N VAL A 212 -10.78 -8.43 18.47
CA VAL A 212 -11.32 -8.76 17.15
C VAL A 212 -10.36 -8.35 16.03
N PRO A 213 -9.85 -7.10 15.96
CA PRO A 213 -8.80 -6.74 15.01
C PRO A 213 -7.56 -7.62 15.09
N PHE A 214 -7.09 -7.94 16.30
CA PHE A 214 -5.91 -8.78 16.48
C PHE A 214 -6.12 -10.20 15.92
N VAL A 215 -7.27 -10.82 16.21
CA VAL A 215 -7.63 -12.14 15.66
C VAL A 215 -7.76 -12.09 14.14
N VAL A 216 -8.37 -11.04 13.58
CA VAL A 216 -8.45 -10.83 12.14
C VAL A 216 -7.04 -10.72 11.53
N MET A 217 -6.13 -10.01 12.19
CA MET A 217 -4.74 -9.86 11.73
C MET A 217 -4.02 -11.21 11.67
N LEU A 218 -4.19 -12.04 12.71
CA LEU A 218 -3.68 -13.41 12.73
C LEU A 218 -4.31 -14.27 11.63
N GLY A 219 -5.62 -14.15 11.42
CA GLY A 219 -6.35 -14.85 10.37
C GLY A 219 -5.83 -14.53 8.96
N PHE A 220 -5.64 -13.25 8.65
CA PHE A 220 -5.03 -12.80 7.39
C PHE A 220 -3.58 -13.29 7.24
N GLY A 221 -2.78 -13.21 8.30
CA GLY A 221 -1.43 -13.77 8.31
C GLY A 221 -1.40 -15.27 7.99
N LEU A 222 -2.31 -16.04 8.60
CA LEU A 222 -2.43 -17.48 8.39
C LEU A 222 -2.94 -17.83 6.99
N TYR A 223 -3.91 -17.06 6.47
CA TYR A 223 -4.43 -17.21 5.11
C TYR A 223 -3.33 -16.99 4.07
N GLY A 224 -2.58 -15.88 4.21
CA GLY A 224 -1.43 -15.58 3.36
C GLY A 224 -0.31 -16.62 3.44
N TYR A 225 -0.14 -17.28 4.60
CA TYR A 225 0.78 -18.42 4.74
C TYR A 225 0.27 -19.69 4.02
N ARG A 226 -1.02 -20.02 4.17
CA ARG A 226 -1.64 -21.18 3.53
C ARG A 226 -1.70 -21.08 2.01
N TRP A 227 -2.03 -19.91 1.47
CA TRP A 227 -2.01 -19.67 0.02
C TRP A 227 -0.62 -19.92 -0.57
N ARG A 228 0.43 -19.41 0.07
CA ARG A 228 1.83 -19.65 -0.34
C ARG A 228 2.19 -21.13 -0.40
N ARG A 229 1.71 -21.96 0.54
CA ARG A 229 1.92 -23.41 0.48
C ARG A 229 1.22 -24.06 -0.71
N ARG A 230 0.03 -23.58 -1.10
CA ARG A 230 -0.70 -24.12 -2.27
C ARG A 230 0.04 -23.80 -3.58
N VAL A 231 0.50 -22.56 -3.76
CA VAL A 231 1.22 -22.13 -4.97
C VAL A 231 2.56 -22.86 -5.14
N ARG A 232 3.28 -23.13 -4.05
CA ARG A 232 4.51 -23.95 -4.12
C ARG A 232 4.22 -25.38 -4.61
N ARG A 233 3.17 -26.01 -4.08
CA ARG A 233 2.78 -27.36 -4.47
C ARG A 233 2.27 -27.46 -5.91
N SER A 234 1.65 -26.42 -6.46
CA SER A 234 1.23 -26.43 -7.86
C SER A 234 2.42 -26.30 -8.82
N ASN A 235 3.45 -25.52 -8.47
CA ASN A 235 4.65 -25.40 -9.30
C ASN A 235 5.54 -26.67 -9.24
N ASP A 236 5.55 -27.38 -8.11
CA ASP A 236 6.25 -28.66 -7.98
C ASP A 236 5.58 -29.80 -8.76
N GLY A 237 4.31 -29.62 -9.21
CA GLY A 237 3.55 -30.58 -10.00
C GLY A 237 3.66 -30.42 -11.52
N VAL A 238 4.24 -29.32 -12.01
CA VAL A 238 4.43 -29.03 -13.44
C VAL A 238 5.81 -29.52 -13.94
N GLY A 239 6.67 -29.99 -13.03
CA GLY A 239 7.99 -30.55 -13.32
C GLY A 239 8.07 -32.08 -13.27
N LYS A 240 7.01 -32.80 -13.69
CA LYS A 240 7.06 -34.24 -13.93
C LYS A 240 6.41 -34.59 -15.27
#